data_AF-A0A512MI42-F1
#
_entry.id   AF-A0A512MI42-F1
#
_cell.length_a   1.000
_cell.length_b   1.000
_cell.length_c   1.000
_cell.angle_alpha   90.00
_cell.angle_beta   90.00
_cell.angle_gamma   90.00
#
_symmetry.space_group_name_H-M   'P 1'
#
loop_
_entity.id
_entity.type
_entity.pdbx_description
1 polymer ?
#
loop_
_entity_poly.entity_id
_entity_poly.type
_entity_poly.pdbx_seq_one_letter_code
_entity_poly.pdbx_strand_id
1 'polypeptide(L)'
;MTTDFIQQLQDDVWGILTNDAGFTSVPVYRARTPLEKDADGAPIVGQSAMIEEEIEQTLGGLTMKNGKCGIVAVVMLPDVKAESAESRGPALELTVIVRIIEDRLFNEGLTGTGITSAQLALHTVQVLHRRSLRGLYTLRVHPQSMMEEVPLPGDRTAQEVRLILSRSMAPLPKCARPAGTLVEGTLTLTCSEEAAVIYWTQDGTWPGPQNPQAAFYESPVDVHEATQIRAAAYAGEMQPSDDVWITV
;
A
#
# COMPACT_ATOMS: atom_id res chain seq x y z
N MET A 1 -6.99 3.58 13.91
CA MET A 1 -7.98 3.02 12.96
C MET A 1 -7.84 3.74 11.62
N THR A 2 -6.76 3.44 10.89
CA THR A 2 -6.63 3.74 9.46
C THR A 2 -7.32 2.62 8.71
N THR A 3 -8.61 2.79 8.42
CA THR A 3 -9.28 1.98 7.39
C THR A 3 -8.36 1.95 6.17
N ASP A 4 -8.01 0.75 5.71
CA ASP A 4 -7.01 0.54 4.67
C ASP A 4 -7.37 1.34 3.42
N PHE A 5 -6.60 2.41 3.16
CA PHE A 5 -6.84 3.32 2.04
C PHE A 5 -6.84 2.57 0.70
N ILE A 6 -6.06 1.50 0.59
CA ILE A 6 -5.96 0.66 -0.60
C ILE A 6 -7.29 -0.05 -0.83
N GLN A 7 -7.85 -0.65 0.22
CA GLN A 7 -9.17 -1.28 0.18
C GLN A 7 -10.27 -0.27 -0.17
N GLN A 8 -10.20 0.93 0.42
CA GLN A 8 -11.18 1.97 0.16
C GLN A 8 -11.14 2.47 -1.29
N LEU A 9 -9.95 2.57 -1.87
CA LEU A 9 -9.75 2.92 -3.27
C LEU A 9 -10.34 1.85 -4.19
N GLN A 10 -10.14 0.57 -3.87
CA GLN A 10 -10.76 -0.54 -4.57
C GLN A 10 -12.30 -0.45 -4.53
N ASP A 11 -12.86 -0.17 -3.35
CA ASP A 11 -14.32 -0.04 -3.15
C ASP A 11 -14.90 1.13 -3.94
N ASP A 12 -14.20 2.27 -3.98
CA ASP A 12 -14.64 3.43 -4.75
C ASP A 12 -14.67 3.11 -6.26
N VAL A 13 -13.63 2.44 -6.79
CA VAL A 13 -13.57 2.02 -8.20
C VAL A 13 -14.66 0.99 -8.51
N TRP A 14 -14.81 -0.02 -7.67
CA TRP A 14 -15.87 -1.02 -7.79
C TRP A 14 -17.26 -0.37 -7.78
N GLY A 15 -17.50 0.58 -6.88
CA GLY A 15 -18.75 1.31 -6.78
C GLY A 15 -19.04 2.13 -8.03
N ILE A 16 -18.03 2.78 -8.62
CA ILE A 16 -18.18 3.52 -9.88
C ILE A 16 -18.59 2.58 -11.01
N LEU A 17 -17.86 1.48 -11.22
CA LEU A 17 -18.12 0.55 -12.31
C LEU A 17 -19.47 -0.14 -12.15
N THR A 18 -19.84 -0.57 -10.94
CA THR A 18 -21.12 -1.26 -10.68
C THR A 18 -22.34 -0.39 -10.99
N ASN A 19 -22.21 0.93 -10.87
CA ASN A 19 -23.28 1.90 -11.14
C ASN A 19 -23.20 2.52 -12.55
N ASP A 20 -22.22 2.15 -13.37
CA ASP A 20 -22.08 2.64 -14.72
C ASP A 20 -22.93 1.83 -15.72
N ALA A 21 -23.55 2.53 -16.68
CA ALA A 21 -24.48 1.92 -17.63
C ALA A 21 -23.81 0.83 -18.51
N GLY A 22 -22.52 0.97 -18.82
CA GLY A 22 -21.75 -0.03 -19.58
C GLY A 22 -21.59 -1.36 -18.85
N PHE A 23 -21.79 -1.38 -17.54
CA PHE A 23 -21.69 -2.59 -16.69
C PHE A 23 -23.05 -3.14 -16.27
N THR A 24 -24.16 -2.64 -16.83
CA THR A 24 -25.51 -3.11 -16.48
C THR A 24 -25.64 -4.63 -16.60
N SER A 25 -25.05 -5.21 -17.64
CA SER A 25 -25.09 -6.65 -17.94
C SER A 25 -23.80 -7.39 -17.58
N VAL A 26 -22.84 -6.70 -16.95
CA VAL A 26 -21.52 -7.26 -16.62
C VAL A 26 -21.36 -7.34 -15.09
N PRO A 27 -21.16 -8.53 -14.51
CA PRO A 27 -20.77 -8.68 -13.11
C PRO A 27 -19.46 -7.93 -12.83
N VAL A 28 -19.40 -7.22 -11.71
CA VAL A 28 -18.20 -6.52 -11.25
C VAL A 28 -17.84 -7.03 -9.85
N TYR A 29 -16.68 -7.68 -9.74
CA TYR A 29 -16.16 -8.23 -8.49
C TYR A 29 -14.99 -7.42 -7.93
N ARG A 30 -14.67 -7.67 -6.66
CA ARG A 30 -13.48 -7.14 -5.99
C ARG A 30 -12.57 -8.32 -5.70
N ALA A 31 -11.32 -8.25 -6.15
CA ALA A 31 -10.33 -9.22 -5.71
C ALA A 31 -10.11 -9.04 -4.19
N ARG A 32 -10.29 -10.09 -3.41
CA ARG A 32 -10.08 -10.01 -1.96
C ARG A 32 -8.60 -10.16 -1.66
N THR A 33 -8.08 -9.35 -0.76
CA THR A 33 -6.76 -9.60 -0.18
C THR A 33 -6.81 -10.93 0.59
N PRO A 34 -5.82 -11.82 0.44
CA PRO A 34 -5.68 -12.97 1.31
C PRO A 34 -5.35 -12.47 2.71
N LEU A 35 -6.38 -12.26 3.53
CA LEU A 35 -6.25 -11.94 4.94
C LEU A 35 -6.83 -13.11 5.73
N GLU A 36 -6.15 -14.25 5.70
CA GLU A 36 -6.14 -15.07 6.90
C GLU A 36 -5.24 -14.34 7.90
N LYS A 37 -5.67 -14.29 9.16
CA LYS A 37 -4.82 -13.83 10.26
C LYS A 37 -4.39 -15.05 11.04
N ASP A 38 -3.12 -15.13 11.41
CA ASP A 38 -2.69 -16.14 12.37
C ASP A 38 -3.28 -15.86 13.76
N ALA A 39 -3.00 -16.75 14.71
CA ALA A 39 -3.46 -16.62 16.09
C ALA A 39 -3.00 -15.31 16.75
N ASP A 40 -1.95 -14.67 16.22
CA ASP A 40 -1.35 -13.43 16.71
C ASP A 40 -1.83 -12.18 15.93
N GLY A 41 -2.72 -12.37 14.95
CA GLY A 41 -3.32 -11.30 14.16
C GLY A 41 -2.48 -10.83 12.97
N ALA A 42 -1.35 -11.48 12.67
CA ALA A 42 -0.51 -11.15 11.53
C ALA A 42 -1.11 -11.72 10.22
N PRO A 43 -1.04 -10.98 9.10
CA PRO A 43 -1.59 -11.41 7.83
C PRO A 43 -0.81 -12.61 7.29
N ILE A 44 -1.49 -13.74 7.11
CA ILE A 44 -1.01 -14.91 6.38
C ILE A 44 -1.69 -14.95 5.01
N VAL A 45 -0.91 -15.27 3.97
CA VAL A 45 -1.47 -15.59 2.66
C VAL A 45 -2.23 -16.91 2.75
N GLY A 46 -3.51 -16.83 3.08
CA GLY A 46 -4.38 -18.00 3.20
C GLY A 46 -4.65 -18.63 1.84
N GLN A 47 -4.42 -19.94 1.73
CA GLN A 47 -4.71 -20.72 0.51
C GLN A 47 -6.19 -20.57 0.07
N SER A 48 -7.10 -20.36 1.02
CA SER A 48 -8.53 -20.15 0.82
C SER A 48 -8.87 -18.93 -0.06
N ALA A 49 -8.13 -17.83 0.08
CA ALA A 49 -8.40 -16.60 -0.67
C ALA A 49 -7.85 -16.64 -2.10
N MET A 50 -6.73 -17.34 -2.32
CA MET A 50 -6.26 -17.65 -3.67
C MET A 50 -7.26 -18.55 -4.40
N ILE A 51 -7.86 -19.51 -3.70
CA ILE A 51 -8.91 -20.39 -4.24
C ILE A 51 -10.18 -19.59 -4.59
N GLU A 52 -10.62 -18.66 -3.75
CA GLU A 52 -11.80 -17.81 -4.06
C GLU A 52 -11.56 -16.90 -5.27
N GLU A 53 -10.38 -16.26 -5.37
CA GLU A 53 -10.03 -15.44 -6.53
C GLU A 53 -9.96 -16.29 -7.82
N GLU A 54 -9.35 -17.47 -7.74
CA GLU A 54 -9.29 -18.41 -8.86
C GLU A 54 -10.68 -18.93 -9.23
N ILE A 55 -11.57 -19.17 -8.27
CA ILE A 55 -12.96 -19.53 -8.49
C ILE A 55 -13.73 -18.38 -9.14
N GLU A 56 -13.59 -17.14 -8.68
CA GLU A 56 -14.26 -15.98 -9.28
C GLU A 56 -13.72 -15.68 -10.68
N GLN A 57 -12.43 -15.86 -10.93
CA GLN A 57 -11.83 -15.74 -12.26
C GLN A 57 -12.23 -16.90 -13.19
N THR A 58 -12.49 -18.09 -12.63
CA THR A 58 -12.89 -19.28 -13.39
C THR A 58 -14.39 -19.32 -13.66
N LEU A 59 -15.23 -18.86 -12.73
CA LEU A 59 -16.69 -18.83 -12.83
C LEU A 59 -17.24 -17.49 -13.33
N GLY A 60 -16.43 -16.43 -13.37
CA GLY A 60 -16.89 -15.08 -13.67
C GLY A 60 -17.60 -14.95 -15.03
N GLY A 61 -17.14 -15.68 -16.04
CA GLY A 61 -17.80 -15.73 -17.36
C GLY A 61 -19.14 -16.49 -17.38
N LEU A 62 -19.42 -17.31 -16.37
CA LEU A 62 -20.65 -18.11 -16.26
C LEU A 62 -21.73 -17.40 -15.44
N THR A 63 -21.36 -16.42 -14.61
CA THR A 63 -22.33 -15.74 -13.76
C THR A 63 -23.19 -14.81 -14.59
N MET A 64 -24.51 -14.98 -14.48
CA MET A 64 -25.46 -14.12 -15.18
C MET A 64 -25.73 -12.83 -14.40
N LYS A 65 -25.71 -11.69 -15.09
CA LYS A 65 -26.28 -10.42 -14.61
C LYS A 65 -27.28 -9.93 -15.64
N ASN A 66 -28.51 -9.65 -15.20
CA ASN A 66 -29.61 -9.25 -16.09
C ASN A 66 -29.83 -10.21 -17.28
N GLY A 67 -29.70 -11.52 -17.02
CA GLY A 67 -29.87 -12.57 -18.03
C GLY A 67 -28.74 -12.67 -19.05
N LYS A 68 -27.62 -11.96 -18.83
CA LYS A 68 -26.45 -11.96 -19.70
C LYS A 68 -25.21 -12.55 -19.02
N CYS A 69 -24.37 -13.26 -19.77
CA CYS A 69 -23.11 -13.85 -19.31
C CYS A 69 -21.99 -13.71 -20.36
N GLY A 70 -20.83 -14.32 -20.11
CA GLY A 70 -19.69 -14.38 -21.01
C GLY A 70 -18.60 -13.35 -20.76
N ILE A 71 -18.85 -12.35 -19.92
CA ILE A 71 -17.84 -11.34 -19.55
C ILE A 71 -17.99 -10.93 -18.09
N VAL A 72 -16.87 -10.64 -17.45
CA VAL A 72 -16.79 -10.19 -16.06
C VAL A 72 -15.70 -9.13 -15.91
N ALA A 73 -15.88 -8.19 -14.99
CA ALA A 73 -14.84 -7.27 -14.56
C ALA A 73 -14.44 -7.55 -13.11
N VAL A 74 -13.15 -7.58 -12.83
CA VAL A 74 -12.58 -7.76 -11.49
C VAL A 74 -11.73 -6.54 -11.17
N VAL A 75 -12.09 -5.82 -10.12
CA VAL A 75 -11.28 -4.72 -9.58
C VAL A 75 -10.25 -5.34 -8.66
N MET A 76 -8.99 -5.30 -9.07
CA MET A 76 -7.87 -5.84 -8.28
C MET A 76 -7.56 -4.92 -7.10
N LEU A 77 -6.93 -5.46 -6.05
CA LEU A 77 -6.38 -4.64 -5.00
C LEU A 77 -5.29 -3.71 -5.59
N PRO A 78 -5.35 -2.39 -5.36
CA PRO A 78 -4.35 -1.49 -5.90
C PRO A 78 -2.94 -1.81 -5.41
N ASP A 79 -1.98 -1.84 -6.34
CA ASP A 79 -0.56 -2.00 -6.02
C ASP A 79 0.05 -0.65 -5.64
N VAL A 80 0.99 -0.64 -4.70
CA VAL A 80 1.64 0.58 -4.19
C VAL A 80 3.11 0.57 -4.56
N LYS A 81 3.53 1.56 -5.32
CA LYS A 81 4.92 1.75 -5.74
C LYS A 81 5.43 3.11 -5.27
N ALA A 82 6.74 3.22 -5.08
CA ALA A 82 7.37 4.51 -4.94
C ALA A 82 7.31 5.24 -6.30
N GLU A 83 6.91 6.51 -6.31
CA GLU A 83 6.84 7.31 -7.55
C GLU A 83 8.22 7.44 -8.21
N SER A 84 9.27 7.62 -7.41
CA SER A 84 10.66 7.44 -7.84
C SER A 84 11.59 7.24 -6.65
N ALA A 85 12.73 6.60 -6.86
CA ALA A 85 13.77 6.42 -5.83
C ALA A 85 14.31 7.75 -5.27
N GLU A 86 14.17 8.85 -6.02
CA GLU A 86 14.74 10.18 -5.73
C GLU A 86 13.70 11.19 -5.22
N SER A 87 12.45 10.77 -5.05
CA SER A 87 11.38 11.68 -4.63
C SER A 87 11.56 12.13 -3.18
N ARG A 88 11.40 13.44 -2.93
CA ARG A 88 11.50 14.02 -1.59
C ARG A 88 10.28 13.61 -0.76
N GLY A 89 10.48 12.64 0.13
CA GLY A 89 9.45 12.08 0.99
C GLY A 89 8.77 10.85 0.38
N PRO A 90 7.94 10.13 1.15
CA PRO A 90 7.23 8.96 0.65
C PRO A 90 6.12 9.40 -0.33
N ALA A 91 6.49 9.62 -1.59
CA ALA A 91 5.56 9.79 -2.69
C ALA A 91 5.14 8.41 -3.20
N LEU A 92 3.85 8.11 -3.05
CA LEU A 92 3.27 6.86 -3.48
C LEU A 92 2.59 7.03 -4.84
N GLU A 93 2.87 6.13 -5.74
CA GLU A 93 2.05 5.88 -6.91
C GLU A 93 1.24 4.61 -6.66
N LEU A 94 -0.09 4.74 -6.68
CA LEU A 94 -0.99 3.59 -6.59
C LEU A 94 -1.46 3.20 -7.98
N THR A 95 -1.30 1.93 -8.33
CA THR A 95 -1.77 1.35 -9.58
C THR A 95 -3.07 0.60 -9.33
N VAL A 96 -4.17 1.13 -9.84
CA VAL A 96 -5.48 0.46 -9.90
C VAL A 96 -5.52 -0.40 -11.16
N ILE A 97 -5.84 -1.68 -11.00
CA ILE A 97 -6.00 -2.62 -12.11
C ILE A 97 -7.45 -3.11 -12.14
N VAL A 98 -8.10 -2.98 -13.29
CA VAL A 98 -9.40 -3.60 -13.57
C VAL A 98 -9.16 -4.66 -14.64
N ARG A 99 -9.30 -5.93 -14.26
CA ARG A 99 -9.15 -7.07 -15.17
C ARG A 99 -10.51 -7.45 -15.72
N ILE A 100 -10.64 -7.42 -17.04
CA ILE A 100 -11.85 -7.81 -17.75
C ILE A 100 -11.58 -9.16 -18.37
N ILE A 101 -12.39 -10.16 -18.03
CA ILE A 101 -12.25 -11.52 -18.53
C ILE A 101 -13.46 -11.83 -19.40
N GLU A 102 -13.21 -12.26 -20.61
CA GLU A 102 -14.22 -12.71 -21.57
C GLU A 102 -14.03 -14.20 -21.85
N ASP A 103 -15.11 -14.96 -21.70
CA ASP A 103 -15.22 -16.31 -22.22
C ASP A 103 -16.01 -16.24 -23.53
N ARG A 104 -15.30 -16.34 -24.66
CA ARG A 104 -15.87 -16.07 -25.98
C ARG A 104 -17.01 -17.01 -26.33
N LEU A 105 -16.90 -18.28 -25.94
CA LEU A 105 -17.91 -19.30 -26.18
C LEU A 105 -19.26 -18.91 -25.59
N PHE A 106 -19.27 -18.39 -24.36
CA PHE A 106 -20.51 -17.94 -23.71
C PHE A 106 -20.93 -16.54 -24.15
N ASN A 107 -19.97 -15.65 -24.43
CA ASN A 107 -20.25 -14.26 -24.79
C ASN A 107 -20.83 -14.09 -26.20
N GLU A 108 -20.49 -14.99 -27.12
CA GLU A 108 -21.04 -15.05 -28.48
C GLU A 108 -22.35 -15.87 -28.55
N GLY A 109 -22.73 -16.54 -27.45
CA GLY A 109 -23.94 -17.34 -27.34
C GLY A 109 -25.25 -16.52 -27.18
N LEU A 110 -26.38 -17.22 -27.13
CA LEU A 110 -27.72 -16.60 -27.02
C LEU A 110 -27.90 -15.69 -25.79
N THR A 111 -27.24 -16.05 -24.69
CA THR A 111 -27.24 -15.31 -23.43
C THR A 111 -26.00 -14.43 -23.26
N GLY A 112 -25.17 -14.32 -24.29
CA GLY A 112 -23.96 -13.49 -24.25
C GLY A 112 -24.25 -12.00 -24.19
N THR A 113 -23.32 -11.23 -23.64
CA THR A 113 -23.40 -9.76 -23.69
C THR A 113 -23.15 -9.22 -25.10
N GLY A 114 -22.35 -9.94 -25.90
CA GLY A 114 -21.87 -9.48 -27.21
C GLY A 114 -20.87 -8.33 -27.14
N ILE A 115 -20.38 -7.98 -25.95
CA ILE A 115 -19.37 -6.95 -25.72
C ILE A 115 -18.03 -7.66 -25.52
N THR A 116 -17.03 -7.32 -26.32
CA THR A 116 -15.70 -7.94 -26.17
C THR A 116 -14.95 -7.37 -24.96
N SER A 117 -13.97 -8.11 -24.44
CA SER A 117 -13.09 -7.66 -23.35
C SER A 117 -12.41 -6.34 -23.69
N ALA A 118 -11.95 -6.15 -24.93
CA ALA A 118 -11.33 -4.91 -25.40
C ALA A 118 -12.31 -3.73 -25.45
N GLN A 119 -13.56 -3.94 -25.87
CA GLN A 119 -14.59 -2.89 -25.89
C GLN A 119 -14.92 -2.43 -24.47
N LEU A 120 -15.13 -3.37 -23.55
CA LEU A 120 -15.40 -3.03 -22.16
C LEU A 120 -14.18 -2.40 -21.49
N ALA A 121 -12.95 -2.81 -21.85
CA ALA A 121 -11.71 -2.20 -21.35
C ALA A 121 -11.60 -0.73 -21.75
N LEU A 122 -11.88 -0.42 -23.02
CA LEU A 122 -11.90 0.96 -23.50
C LEU A 122 -12.97 1.79 -22.78
N HIS A 123 -14.17 1.22 -22.58
CA HIS A 123 -15.24 1.88 -21.81
C HIS A 123 -14.82 2.14 -20.36
N THR A 124 -14.15 1.18 -19.72
CA THR A 124 -13.61 1.30 -18.37
C THR A 124 -12.62 2.47 -18.28
N VAL A 125 -11.74 2.62 -19.27
CA VAL A 125 -10.84 3.78 -19.36
C VAL A 125 -11.64 5.08 -19.44
N GLN A 126 -12.67 5.15 -20.29
CA GLN A 126 -13.49 6.36 -20.45
C GLN A 126 -14.22 6.75 -19.15
N VAL A 127 -14.67 5.76 -18.37
CA VAL A 127 -15.38 5.98 -17.10
C VAL A 127 -14.42 6.44 -16.00
N LEU A 128 -13.23 5.85 -15.92
CA LEU A 128 -12.30 6.05 -14.81
C LEU A 128 -11.24 7.13 -15.07
N HIS A 129 -10.85 7.39 -16.32
CA HIS A 129 -9.83 8.39 -16.62
C HIS A 129 -10.29 9.80 -16.24
N ARG A 130 -9.44 10.51 -15.50
CA ARG A 130 -9.70 11.84 -14.91
C ARG A 130 -10.86 11.87 -13.92
N ARG A 131 -11.34 10.72 -13.46
CA ARG A 131 -12.33 10.67 -12.40
C ARG A 131 -11.70 11.13 -11.09
N SER A 132 -12.35 12.12 -10.46
CA SER A 132 -11.96 12.54 -9.11
C SER A 132 -12.59 11.61 -8.07
N LEU A 133 -11.75 11.03 -7.22
CA LEU A 133 -12.18 10.23 -6.08
C LEU A 133 -12.16 11.13 -4.85
N ARG A 134 -13.34 11.31 -4.25
CA ARG A 134 -13.56 12.09 -3.01
C ARG A 134 -13.09 13.54 -3.08
N GLY A 135 -12.92 14.10 -4.28
CA GLY A 135 -12.37 15.46 -4.48
C GLY A 135 -10.88 15.60 -4.17
N LEU A 136 -10.17 14.50 -3.89
CA LEU A 136 -8.78 14.53 -3.43
C LEU A 136 -7.80 13.94 -4.44
N TYR A 137 -8.23 12.87 -5.13
CA TYR A 137 -7.36 12.11 -6.02
C TYR A 137 -7.97 12.08 -7.42
N THR A 138 -7.13 12.05 -8.45
CA THR A 138 -7.59 11.93 -9.83
C THR A 138 -6.94 10.70 -10.45
N LEU A 139 -7.74 9.75 -10.89
CA LEU A 139 -7.26 8.59 -11.64
C LEU A 139 -6.76 9.04 -13.02
N ARG A 140 -5.59 8.56 -13.41
CA ARG A 140 -5.01 8.81 -14.74
C ARG A 140 -4.68 7.47 -15.38
N VAL A 141 -4.69 7.41 -16.70
CA VAL A 141 -4.23 6.21 -17.40
C VAL A 141 -2.73 6.03 -17.11
N HIS A 142 -2.29 4.80 -16.89
CA HIS A 142 -0.88 4.51 -16.71
C HIS A 142 -0.09 4.88 -17.99
N PRO A 143 0.99 5.67 -17.89
CA PRO A 143 1.61 6.33 -19.04
C PRO A 143 2.25 5.37 -20.05
N GLN A 144 2.64 4.18 -19.61
CA GLN A 144 3.33 3.19 -20.44
C GLN A 144 2.42 2.07 -20.95
N SER A 145 1.27 1.85 -20.29
CA SER A 145 0.40 0.71 -20.61
C SER A 145 -1.01 1.01 -20.12
N MET A 146 -1.88 1.45 -21.01
CA MET A 146 -3.28 1.73 -20.70
C MET A 146 -4.11 0.45 -20.57
N MET A 147 -3.85 -0.49 -21.48
CA MET A 147 -4.51 -1.77 -21.59
C MET A 147 -3.46 -2.83 -21.94
N GLU A 148 -3.51 -3.96 -21.27
CA GLU A 148 -2.62 -5.10 -21.52
C GLU A 148 -3.44 -6.38 -21.65
N GLU A 149 -3.12 -7.17 -22.67
CA GLU A 149 -3.74 -8.48 -22.83
C GLU A 149 -3.07 -9.49 -21.89
N VAL A 150 -3.88 -10.16 -21.09
CA VAL A 150 -3.42 -11.21 -20.18
C VAL A 150 -3.84 -12.56 -20.75
N PRO A 151 -2.89 -13.44 -21.08
CA PRO A 151 -3.21 -14.77 -21.60
C PRO A 151 -3.88 -15.59 -20.49
N LEU A 152 -5.04 -16.17 -20.80
CA LEU A 152 -5.75 -17.10 -19.92
C LEU A 152 -5.88 -18.48 -20.59
N PRO A 153 -5.99 -19.57 -19.81
CA PRO A 153 -6.22 -20.90 -20.35
C PRO A 153 -7.58 -21.02 -21.04
N GLY A 154 -7.63 -21.77 -22.14
CA GLY A 154 -8.85 -22.07 -22.90
C GLY A 154 -9.19 -21.00 -23.94
N ASP A 155 -10.47 -20.84 -24.23
CA ASP A 155 -11.00 -19.81 -25.17
C ASP A 155 -11.34 -18.50 -24.45
N ARG A 156 -10.61 -18.21 -23.37
CA ARG A 156 -10.79 -17.01 -22.55
C ARG A 156 -9.74 -15.98 -22.91
N THR A 157 -10.17 -14.72 -22.95
CA THR A 157 -9.29 -13.57 -23.13
C THR A 157 -9.41 -12.66 -21.92
N ALA A 158 -8.33 -11.99 -21.54
CA ALA A 158 -8.39 -10.97 -20.51
C ALA A 158 -7.69 -9.69 -20.93
N GLN A 159 -8.26 -8.56 -20.52
CA GLN A 159 -7.74 -7.22 -20.72
C GLN A 159 -7.61 -6.53 -19.38
N GLU A 160 -6.40 -6.08 -19.03
CA GLU A 160 -6.14 -5.31 -17.83
C GLU A 160 -6.10 -3.82 -18.13
N VAL A 161 -7.01 -3.07 -17.53
CA VAL A 161 -6.99 -1.61 -17.56
C VAL A 161 -6.19 -1.11 -16.37
N ARG A 162 -5.14 -0.33 -16.64
CA ARG A 162 -4.22 0.18 -15.61
C ARG A 162 -4.38 1.69 -15.46
N LEU A 163 -4.76 2.11 -14.26
CA LEU A 163 -4.82 3.52 -13.88
C LEU A 163 -3.88 3.79 -12.72
N ILE A 164 -3.31 4.99 -12.68
CA ILE A 164 -2.45 5.47 -11.62
C ILE A 164 -3.09 6.65 -10.88
N LEU A 165 -2.78 6.77 -9.61
CA LEU A 165 -2.93 8.01 -8.86
C LEU A 165 -1.71 8.22 -7.98
N SER A 166 -1.29 9.48 -7.87
CA SER A 166 -0.15 9.87 -7.03
C SER A 166 -0.65 10.45 -5.72
N ARG A 167 -0.02 10.08 -4.61
CA ARG A 167 -0.33 10.58 -3.28
C ARG A 167 0.97 10.80 -2.52
N SER A 168 1.16 11.99 -1.98
CA SER A 168 2.20 12.23 -0.98
C SER A 168 1.73 11.70 0.38
N MET A 169 2.55 10.89 1.03
CA MET A 169 2.41 10.65 2.46
C MET A 169 3.19 11.72 3.21
N ALA A 170 2.59 12.26 4.27
CA ALA A 170 3.35 13.06 5.21
C ALA A 170 4.40 12.14 5.87
N PRO A 171 5.70 12.51 5.87
CA PRO A 171 6.67 11.77 6.64
C PRO A 171 6.25 11.83 8.11
N LEU A 172 6.48 10.73 8.83
CA LEU A 172 6.32 10.78 10.29
C LEU A 172 7.25 11.88 10.83
N PRO A 173 6.79 12.71 11.78
CA PRO A 173 7.65 13.69 12.42
C PRO A 173 8.85 12.96 13.04
N LYS A 174 10.05 13.51 12.89
CA LYS A 174 11.28 12.91 13.41
C LYS A 174 11.73 13.65 14.66
N CYS A 175 12.03 12.91 15.72
CA CYS A 175 12.51 13.48 16.97
C CYS A 175 13.83 14.23 16.75
N ALA A 176 14.00 15.36 17.44
CA ALA A 176 15.23 16.14 17.35
C ALA A 176 16.44 15.31 17.81
N ARG A 177 17.57 15.48 17.12
CA ARG A 177 18.83 14.80 17.47
C ARG A 177 19.31 15.28 18.84
N PRO A 178 19.67 14.37 19.77
CA PRO A 178 20.24 14.78 21.03
C PRO A 178 21.63 15.40 20.81
N ALA A 179 21.96 16.38 21.65
CA ALA A 179 23.30 16.95 21.76
C ALA A 179 23.94 16.43 23.04
N GLY A 180 25.23 16.09 22.97
CA GLY A 180 25.97 15.58 24.10
C GLY A 180 27.34 16.23 24.25
N THR A 181 27.75 16.45 25.49
CA THR A 181 29.09 16.93 25.85
C THR A 181 29.66 16.03 26.94
N LEU A 182 30.95 15.72 26.85
CA LEU A 182 31.69 15.01 27.88
C LEU A 182 32.79 15.94 28.40
N VAL A 183 32.67 16.36 29.66
CA VAL A 183 33.63 17.28 30.29
C VAL A 183 34.11 16.65 31.59
N GLU A 184 35.42 16.45 31.72
CA GLU A 184 36.05 15.85 32.90
C GLU A 184 35.46 14.47 33.30
N GLY A 185 34.96 13.73 32.31
CA GLY A 185 34.31 12.43 32.51
C GLY A 185 32.80 12.51 32.78
N THR A 186 32.22 13.70 32.95
CA THR A 186 30.77 13.85 33.14
C THR A 186 30.07 14.04 31.80
N LEU A 187 29.22 13.07 31.43
CA LEU A 187 28.37 13.08 30.25
C LEU A 187 27.12 13.90 30.51
N THR A 188 26.89 14.93 29.71
CA THR A 188 25.65 15.69 29.67
C THR A 188 24.98 15.54 28.32
N LEU A 189 23.76 15.02 28.28
CA LEU A 189 22.91 14.91 27.09
C LEU A 189 21.71 15.87 27.20
N THR A 190 21.31 16.44 26.08
CA THR A 190 20.15 17.34 25.96
C THR A 190 19.42 17.08 24.66
N CYS A 191 18.12 17.37 24.61
CA CYS A 191 17.32 17.35 23.38
C CYS A 191 16.45 18.61 23.38
N SER A 192 16.23 19.21 22.20
CA SER A 192 15.39 20.40 22.08
C SER A 192 13.89 20.09 22.11
N GLU A 193 13.52 18.81 22.04
CA GLU A 193 12.14 18.34 22.05
C GLU A 193 11.68 18.08 23.49
N GLU A 194 10.64 18.79 23.95
CA GLU A 194 10.23 18.84 25.36
C GLU A 194 9.82 17.46 25.93
N ALA A 195 9.24 16.60 25.09
CA ALA A 195 8.80 15.26 25.47
C ALA A 195 9.80 14.15 25.07
N ALA A 196 11.02 14.51 24.63
CA ALA A 196 11.99 13.52 24.21
C ALA A 196 12.71 12.87 25.38
N VAL A 197 12.77 11.55 25.31
CA VAL A 197 13.61 10.73 26.17
C VAL A 197 14.88 10.33 25.42
N ILE A 198 16.01 10.33 26.12
CA ILE A 198 17.30 10.00 25.53
C ILE A 198 17.77 8.66 26.07
N TYR A 199 18.16 7.75 25.18
CA TYR A 199 18.88 6.53 25.51
C TYR A 199 20.33 6.68 25.06
N TRP A 200 21.24 6.00 25.74
CA TRP A 200 22.67 6.01 25.41
C TRP A 200 23.35 4.68 25.71
N THR A 201 24.47 4.42 25.05
CA THR A 201 25.28 3.21 25.19
C THR A 201 26.77 3.56 25.25
N GLN A 202 27.55 2.75 25.94
CA GLN A 202 29.02 2.85 26.02
C GLN A 202 29.75 1.82 25.16
N ASP A 203 29.05 0.79 24.73
CA ASP A 203 29.57 -0.29 23.88
C ASP A 203 29.40 0.00 22.37
N GLY A 204 28.88 1.18 22.02
CA GLY A 204 28.60 1.60 20.65
C GLY A 204 27.36 0.96 20.01
N THR A 205 26.65 0.08 20.73
CA THR A 205 25.41 -0.53 20.23
C THR A 205 24.29 0.50 20.09
N TRP A 206 23.22 0.16 19.37
CA TRP A 206 22.14 1.12 19.09
C TRP A 206 21.42 1.57 20.38
N PRO A 207 21.39 2.87 20.71
CA PRO A 207 20.80 3.36 21.95
C PRO A 207 19.28 3.46 21.83
N GLY A 208 18.58 2.37 22.08
CA GLY A 208 17.12 2.32 22.02
C GLY A 208 16.48 1.52 23.15
N PRO A 209 15.17 1.73 23.39
CA PRO A 209 14.46 1.18 24.55
C PRO A 209 14.41 -0.35 24.58
N GLN A 210 14.60 -1.00 23.45
CA GLN A 210 14.61 -2.46 23.31
C GLN A 210 16.03 -3.05 23.41
N ASN A 211 17.06 -2.22 23.46
CA ASN A 211 18.43 -2.67 23.65
C ASN A 211 18.73 -2.78 25.15
N PRO A 212 19.03 -3.99 25.67
CA PRO A 212 19.34 -4.16 27.09
C PRO A 212 20.65 -3.47 27.54
N GLN A 213 21.53 -3.09 26.60
CA GLN A 213 22.75 -2.33 26.88
C GLN A 213 22.53 -0.81 26.86
N ALA A 214 21.34 -0.34 26.45
CA ALA A 214 21.01 1.07 26.42
C ALA A 214 20.48 1.54 27.77
N ALA A 215 21.12 2.57 28.32
CA ALA A 215 20.69 3.23 29.55
C ALA A 215 19.80 4.43 29.21
N PHE A 216 18.77 4.63 30.04
CA PHE A 216 17.93 5.82 30.02
C PHE A 216 18.68 7.00 30.66
N TYR A 217 18.67 8.16 30.02
CA TYR A 217 19.35 9.36 30.52
C TYR A 217 18.38 10.29 31.25
N GLU A 218 18.57 10.45 32.57
CA GLU A 218 17.76 11.32 33.44
C GLU A 218 18.54 12.54 33.96
N SER A 219 19.84 12.36 34.19
CA SER A 219 20.74 13.36 34.74
C SER A 219 22.14 13.13 34.20
N PRO A 220 23.07 14.11 34.34
CA PRO A 220 24.45 13.91 33.97
C PRO A 220 25.05 12.64 34.63
N VAL A 221 25.87 11.92 33.88
CA VAL A 221 26.42 10.62 34.28
C VAL A 221 27.95 10.65 34.23
N ASP A 222 28.60 10.14 35.25
CA ASP A 222 30.06 9.99 35.23
C ASP A 222 30.47 8.75 34.42
N VAL A 223 31.36 8.96 33.45
CA VAL A 223 31.83 7.98 32.48
C VAL A 223 33.37 8.02 32.49
N HIS A 224 33.97 7.04 33.17
CA HIS A 224 35.42 7.01 33.39
C HIS A 224 36.20 6.08 32.46
N GLU A 225 35.53 5.20 31.71
CA GLU A 225 36.17 4.15 30.90
C GLU A 225 35.64 4.03 29.46
N ALA A 226 34.64 4.84 29.06
CA ALA A 226 34.11 4.74 27.71
C ALA A 226 35.06 5.42 26.71
N THR A 227 35.30 4.77 25.58
CA THR A 227 36.04 5.34 24.44
C THR A 227 35.11 6.03 23.44
N GLN A 228 33.84 5.59 23.37
CA GLN A 228 32.81 6.16 22.52
C GLN A 228 31.45 6.03 23.19
N ILE A 229 30.68 7.12 23.20
CA ILE A 229 29.31 7.14 23.69
C ILE A 229 28.38 7.34 22.51
N ARG A 230 27.31 6.57 22.43
CA ARG A 230 26.28 6.71 21.39
C ARG A 230 24.96 7.05 22.05
N ALA A 231 24.23 8.03 21.52
CA ALA A 231 22.93 8.43 22.07
C ALA A 231 21.87 8.69 20.98
N ALA A 232 20.60 8.43 21.29
CA ALA A 232 19.45 8.75 20.44
C ALA A 232 18.24 9.17 21.28
N ALA A 233 17.37 10.00 20.69
CA ALA A 233 16.19 10.54 21.34
C ALA A 233 14.89 9.97 20.74
N TYR A 234 13.87 9.82 21.58
CA TYR A 234 12.58 9.23 21.25
C TYR A 234 11.45 10.09 21.85
N ALA A 235 10.38 10.34 21.10
CA ALA A 235 9.26 11.16 21.58
C ALA A 235 7.92 10.65 21.00
N GLY A 236 7.04 10.12 21.83
CA GLY A 236 5.67 9.72 21.43
C GLY A 236 5.62 8.81 20.20
N GLU A 237 4.80 9.18 19.21
CA GLU A 237 4.64 8.47 17.92
C GLU A 237 5.59 9.00 16.81
N MET A 238 6.59 9.81 17.16
CA MET A 238 7.58 10.32 16.21
C MET A 238 8.54 9.19 15.80
N GLN A 239 9.17 9.34 14.64
CA GLN A 239 10.36 8.55 14.32
C GLN A 239 11.47 8.88 15.32
N PRO A 240 12.27 7.88 15.75
CA PRO A 240 13.47 8.12 16.54
C PRO A 240 14.41 9.12 15.85
N SER A 241 15.17 9.86 16.65
CA SER A 241 16.19 10.75 16.12
C SER A 241 17.28 9.97 15.38
N ASP A 242 18.11 10.68 14.60
CA ASP A 242 19.42 10.15 14.26
C ASP A 242 20.25 9.96 15.54
N ASP A 243 21.15 8.99 15.54
CA ASP A 243 22.08 8.81 16.63
C ASP A 243 23.22 9.84 16.59
N VAL A 244 23.80 10.11 17.75
CA VAL A 244 24.99 10.93 17.89
C VAL A 244 26.10 10.12 18.56
N TRP A 245 27.30 10.25 18.01
CA TRP A 245 28.51 9.76 18.64
C TRP A 245 29.17 10.91 19.39
N ILE A 246 29.46 10.66 20.66
CA ILE A 246 30.14 11.59 21.54
C ILE A 246 31.48 10.94 21.85
N THR A 247 32.53 11.54 21.31
CA THR A 247 33.91 11.11 21.54
C THR A 247 34.47 11.77 22.78
N VAL A 248 35.26 11.00 23.52
CA VAL A 248 36.05 11.44 24.67
C VAL A 248 37.29 12.17 24.21
#